data_AF-A0A7V9VH87-F1
#
_entry.id   AF-A0A7V9VH87-F1
#
_cell.length_a   1.000
_cell.length_b   1.000
_cell.length_c   1.000
_cell.angle_alpha   90.00
_cell.angle_beta   90.00
_cell.angle_gamma   90.00
#
_symmetry.space_group_name_H-M   'P 1'
#
loop_
_entity.id
_entity.type
_entity.pdbx_description
1 polymer ?
#
loop_
_entity_poly.entity_id
_entity_poly.type
_entity_poly.pdbx_seq_one_letter_code
_entity_poly.pdbx_strand_id
1 'polypeptide(L)'
;MDRDRDQQAAEVAAQRVADRRPELVGVGPSFGSNYNNRVEEAIGNATDIWTAFRQGLLGDSRPLLGYFFLLEDTPRVHTPVRVRKRYFPIDPAFKDASYSQRYALFCQRLALDRLYDVTCLTLATNSTETVVTHPAPVLDFERFAAHLQGHVSGFVR
;
A
#
# COMPACT_ATOMS: atom_id res chain seq x y z
N MET A 1 -9.28 -35.03 37.45
CA MET A 1 -9.75 -33.64 37.60
C MET A 1 -9.05 -32.65 36.67
N ASP A 2 -8.16 -33.11 35.77
CA ASP A 2 -7.29 -32.24 34.96
C ASP A 2 -7.73 -32.12 33.48
N ARG A 3 -8.38 -33.17 32.94
CA ARG A 3 -8.77 -33.22 31.51
C ARG A 3 -9.82 -32.17 31.13
N ASP A 4 -10.78 -31.86 32.01
CA ASP A 4 -11.80 -30.85 31.73
C ASP A 4 -11.22 -29.43 31.66
N ARG A 5 -10.15 -29.14 32.41
CA ARG A 5 -9.48 -27.84 32.37
C ARG A 5 -8.65 -27.67 31.10
N ASP A 6 -7.97 -28.73 30.67
CA ASP A 6 -7.23 -28.72 29.41
C ASP A 6 -8.15 -28.62 28.19
N GLN A 7 -9.30 -29.30 28.25
CA GLN A 7 -10.29 -29.29 27.18
C GLN A 7 -10.98 -27.92 27.08
N GLN A 8 -11.30 -27.29 28.22
CA GLN A 8 -11.84 -25.94 28.25
C GLN A 8 -10.80 -24.86 27.88
N ALA A 9 -9.52 -25.08 28.22
CA ALA A 9 -8.43 -24.20 27.78
C ALA A 9 -8.18 -24.30 26.27
N ALA A 10 -8.27 -25.50 25.69
CA ALA A 10 -8.16 -25.73 24.25
C ALA A 10 -9.33 -25.11 23.49
N GLU A 11 -10.54 -25.18 24.03
CA GLU A 11 -11.75 -24.61 23.42
C GLU A 11 -11.72 -23.07 23.45
N VAL A 12 -11.26 -22.47 24.56
CA VAL A 12 -11.03 -21.02 24.67
C VAL A 12 -9.90 -20.56 23.75
N ALA A 13 -8.83 -21.36 23.58
CA ALA A 13 -7.76 -21.07 22.64
C ALA A 13 -8.23 -21.15 21.18
N ALA A 14 -9.05 -22.16 20.83
CA ALA A 14 -9.64 -22.30 19.51
C ALA A 14 -10.60 -21.15 19.18
N GLN A 15 -11.41 -20.72 20.16
CA GLN A 15 -12.30 -19.57 20.02
C GLN A 15 -11.52 -18.26 19.79
N ARG A 16 -10.37 -18.08 20.47
CA ARG A 16 -9.48 -16.94 20.29
C ARG A 16 -8.74 -16.94 18.95
N VAL A 17 -8.52 -18.10 18.33
CA VAL A 17 -7.94 -18.21 16.99
C VAL A 17 -9.01 -17.99 15.92
N ALA A 18 -10.25 -18.45 16.15
CA ALA A 18 -11.38 -18.23 15.25
C ALA A 18 -11.85 -16.77 15.21
N ASP A 19 -11.69 -16.02 16.30
CA ASP A 19 -12.05 -14.59 16.39
C ASP A 19 -10.93 -13.64 15.94
N ARG A 20 -9.74 -14.19 15.61
CA ARG A 20 -8.72 -13.42 14.88
C ARG A 20 -9.19 -13.28 13.43
N ARG A 21 -9.97 -12.24 13.17
CA ARG A 21 -10.00 -11.63 11.83
C ARG A 21 -8.53 -11.44 11.40
N PRO A 22 -8.14 -11.79 10.16
CA PRO A 22 -6.85 -11.37 9.66
C PRO A 22 -6.80 -9.84 9.82
N GLU A 23 -6.02 -9.36 10.78
CA GLU A 23 -5.68 -7.96 10.86
C GLU A 23 -4.89 -7.67 9.60
N LEU A 24 -5.60 -7.23 8.56
CA LEU A 24 -5.01 -6.58 7.41
C LEU A 24 -4.06 -5.53 7.97
N VAL A 25 -2.77 -5.64 7.59
CA VAL A 25 -1.72 -4.71 8.01
C VAL A 25 -2.15 -3.29 7.62
N GLY A 26 -2.77 -2.57 8.56
CA GLY A 26 -3.37 -1.25 8.30
C GLY A 26 -4.51 -0.80 9.22
N VAL A 27 -4.69 -1.37 10.41
CA VAL A 27 -5.76 -0.93 11.32
C VAL A 27 -5.34 0.32 12.10
N GLY A 28 -5.20 1.45 11.40
CA GLY A 28 -5.43 2.76 12.02
C GLY A 28 -6.95 2.93 12.25
N PRO A 29 -7.41 3.69 13.26
CA PRO A 29 -8.84 3.81 13.61
C PRO A 29 -9.73 4.40 12.51
N SER A 30 -9.15 4.89 11.40
CA SER A 30 -9.88 5.41 10.24
C SER A 30 -9.07 5.23 8.94
N PHE A 31 -9.74 5.28 7.79
CA PHE A 31 -9.10 5.34 6.46
C PHE A 31 -8.06 6.45 6.35
N GLY A 32 -8.26 7.58 7.04
CA GLY A 32 -7.31 8.70 7.05
C GLY A 32 -6.02 8.36 7.79
N SER A 33 -6.14 7.65 8.91
CA SER A 33 -4.98 7.14 9.64
C SER A 33 -4.24 6.08 8.84
N ASN A 34 -4.96 5.16 8.19
CA ASN A 34 -4.33 4.15 7.33
C ASN A 34 -3.61 4.82 6.14
N TYR A 35 -4.26 5.75 5.42
CA TYR A 35 -3.65 6.48 4.32
C TYR A 35 -2.37 7.20 4.73
N ASN A 36 -2.40 8.00 5.80
CA ASN A 36 -1.22 8.74 6.26
C ASN A 36 -0.08 7.79 6.66
N ASN A 37 -0.39 6.73 7.42
CA ASN A 37 0.61 5.75 7.83
C ASN A 37 1.26 5.08 6.60
N ARG A 38 0.48 4.73 5.57
CA ARG A 38 1.00 4.11 4.33
C ARG A 38 1.87 5.06 3.51
N VAL A 39 1.53 6.35 3.51
CA VAL A 39 2.34 7.39 2.87
C VAL A 39 3.69 7.52 3.58
N GLU A 40 3.68 7.64 4.90
CA GLU A 40 4.90 7.75 5.72
C GLU A 40 5.80 6.52 5.57
N GLU A 41 5.21 5.32 5.61
CA GLU A 41 5.92 4.05 5.47
C GLU A 41 6.56 3.91 4.08
N ALA A 42 5.85 4.24 3.00
CA ALA A 42 6.39 4.15 1.65
C ALA A 42 7.53 5.16 1.41
N ILE A 43 7.41 6.39 1.92
CA ILE A 43 8.48 7.40 1.82
C ILE A 43 9.70 6.98 2.66
N GLY A 44 9.46 6.49 3.88
CA GLY A 44 10.51 5.97 4.76
C GLY A 44 11.27 4.82 4.12
N ASN A 45 10.55 3.82 3.61
CA ASN A 45 11.14 2.66 2.93
C ASN A 45 12.02 3.06 1.74
N ALA A 46 11.55 3.97 0.87
CA ALA A 46 12.36 4.46 -0.23
C ALA A 46 13.63 5.18 0.26
N THR A 47 13.49 6.02 1.29
CA THR A 47 14.61 6.76 1.88
C THR A 47 15.66 5.82 2.46
N ASP A 48 15.23 4.77 3.15
CA ASP A 48 16.10 3.78 3.77
C ASP A 48 16.82 2.94 2.71
N ILE A 49 16.10 2.47 1.68
CA ILE A 49 16.70 1.69 0.58
C ILE A 49 17.74 2.53 -0.17
N TRP A 50 17.43 3.78 -0.51
CA TRP A 50 18.39 4.66 -1.20
C TRP A 50 19.58 5.01 -0.31
N THR A 51 19.36 5.16 1.00
CA THR A 51 20.44 5.36 1.97
C THR A 51 21.34 4.13 2.06
N ALA A 52 20.76 2.93 2.15
CA ALA A 52 21.49 1.68 2.18
C ALA A 52 22.31 1.47 0.88
N PHE A 53 21.72 1.76 -0.28
CA PHE A 53 22.44 1.71 -1.56
C PHE A 53 23.60 2.71 -1.59
N ARG A 54 23.38 3.97 -1.19
CA ARG A 54 24.43 4.99 -1.10
C ARG A 54 25.56 4.61 -0.15
N GLN A 55 25.26 3.83 0.89
CA GLN A 55 26.25 3.30 1.84
C GLN A 55 26.92 2.00 1.37
N GLY A 56 26.60 1.50 0.18
CA GLY A 56 27.16 0.25 -0.37
C GLY A 56 26.59 -1.03 0.26
N LEU A 57 25.52 -0.93 1.06
CA LEU A 57 24.92 -2.09 1.75
C LEU A 57 24.10 -3.00 0.82
N LEU A 58 23.76 -2.52 -0.38
CA LEU A 58 22.98 -3.25 -1.39
C LEU A 58 23.84 -3.66 -2.62
N GLY A 59 25.17 -3.59 -2.49
CA GLY A 59 26.11 -3.82 -3.59
C GLY A 59 26.22 -2.64 -4.55
N ASP A 60 26.91 -2.85 -5.66
CA ASP A 60 27.27 -1.78 -6.61
C ASP A 60 26.20 -1.51 -7.68
N SER A 61 25.25 -2.42 -7.84
CA SER A 61 24.17 -2.29 -8.83
C SER A 61 23.01 -1.49 -8.23
N ARG A 62 22.59 -0.42 -8.93
CA ARG A 62 21.44 0.38 -8.52
C ARG A 62 20.19 -0.51 -8.44
N PRO A 63 19.52 -0.60 -7.29
CA PRO A 63 18.31 -1.40 -7.16
C PRO A 63 17.16 -0.79 -7.97
N LEU A 64 16.28 -1.65 -8.50
CA LEU A 64 14.97 -1.23 -9.00
C LEU A 64 13.97 -1.20 -7.85
N LEU A 65 13.30 -0.07 -7.65
CA LEU A 65 12.28 0.09 -6.63
C LEU A 65 10.90 0.15 -7.28
N GLY A 66 10.09 -0.89 -7.05
CA GLY A 66 8.69 -0.93 -7.42
C GLY A 66 7.77 -0.74 -6.21
N TYR A 67 6.75 0.12 -6.32
CA TYR A 67 5.70 0.24 -5.32
C TYR A 67 4.37 -0.32 -5.84
N PHE A 68 3.92 -1.44 -5.29
CA PHE A 68 2.61 -2.01 -5.60
C PHE A 68 1.69 -1.84 -4.39
N PHE A 69 0.51 -1.26 -4.62
CA PHE A 69 -0.50 -1.05 -3.57
C PHE A 69 -1.85 -1.61 -3.99
N LEU A 70 -2.40 -2.51 -3.17
CA LEU A 70 -3.74 -3.07 -3.31
C LEU A 70 -4.68 -2.37 -2.34
N LEU A 71 -5.69 -1.69 -2.87
CA LEU A 71 -6.72 -0.99 -2.11
C LEU A 71 -8.06 -1.71 -2.26
N GLU A 72 -8.77 -1.94 -1.16
CA GLU A 72 -10.13 -2.46 -1.22
C GLU A 72 -11.06 -1.46 -1.91
N ASP A 73 -11.75 -1.90 -2.96
CA ASP A 73 -12.70 -1.11 -3.72
C ASP A 73 -14.06 -1.09 -3.01
N THR A 74 -14.33 0.02 -2.33
CA THR A 74 -15.58 0.26 -1.59
C THR A 74 -16.13 1.65 -1.92
N PRO A 75 -17.46 1.88 -1.79
CA PRO A 75 -18.03 3.22 -2.01
C PRO A 75 -17.37 4.33 -1.17
N ARG A 76 -16.86 3.95 0.01
CA ARG A 76 -16.20 4.88 0.92
C ARG A 76 -14.85 5.40 0.39
N VAL A 77 -14.09 4.59 -0.36
CA VAL A 77 -12.79 5.06 -0.90
C VAL A 77 -12.97 6.03 -2.07
N HIS A 78 -14.13 6.04 -2.71
CA HIS A 78 -14.50 6.97 -3.79
C HIS A 78 -15.20 8.23 -3.31
N THR A 79 -15.55 8.31 -2.02
CA THR A 79 -16.23 9.49 -1.47
C THR A 79 -15.22 10.62 -1.21
N PRO A 80 -15.49 11.87 -1.63
CA PRO A 80 -14.66 13.04 -1.32
C PRO A 80 -14.36 13.19 0.17
N VAL A 81 -13.10 13.43 0.51
CA VAL A 81 -12.67 13.60 1.89
C VAL A 81 -12.42 15.08 2.19
N ARG A 82 -13.10 15.62 3.21
CA ARG A 82 -12.93 17.01 3.63
C ARG A 82 -11.50 17.23 4.15
N VAL A 83 -10.80 18.20 3.58
CA VAL A 83 -9.50 18.65 4.09
C VAL A 83 -9.71 19.73 5.14
N ARG A 84 -9.05 19.63 6.30
CA ARG A 84 -9.03 20.68 7.31
C ARG A 84 -7.85 21.62 7.04
N LYS A 85 -8.12 22.89 6.73
CA LYS A 85 -7.08 23.93 6.62
C LYS A 85 -6.76 24.46 8.01
N ARG A 86 -5.50 24.42 8.42
CA ARG A 86 -5.08 24.93 9.75
C ARG A 86 -4.13 26.13 9.65
N TYR A 87 -3.06 26.04 8.86
CA TYR A 87 -2.05 27.11 8.80
C TYR A 87 -1.52 27.43 7.40
N PHE A 88 -1.55 26.47 6.45
CA PHE A 88 -0.97 26.63 5.12
C PHE A 88 -2.00 26.39 4.00
N PRO A 89 -1.78 26.93 2.79
CA PRO A 89 -2.55 26.52 1.63
C PRO A 89 -2.39 25.01 1.41
N ILE A 90 -3.49 24.37 1.03
CA ILE A 90 -3.50 22.96 0.67
C ILE A 90 -3.24 22.88 -0.82
N ASP A 91 -2.47 21.88 -1.23
CA ASP A 91 -2.31 21.52 -2.62
C ASP A 91 -3.68 21.32 -3.30
N PRO A 92 -4.00 22.08 -4.37
CA PRO A 92 -5.30 22.02 -5.03
C PRO A 92 -5.71 20.61 -5.47
N ALA A 93 -4.76 19.74 -5.78
CA ALA A 93 -5.03 18.36 -6.20
C ALA A 93 -5.66 17.49 -5.09
N PHE A 94 -5.58 17.93 -3.83
CA PHE A 94 -6.21 17.25 -2.69
C PHE A 94 -7.58 17.82 -2.32
N LYS A 95 -8.00 18.93 -2.94
CA LYS A 95 -9.31 19.53 -2.68
C LYS A 95 -10.40 18.62 -3.21
N ASP A 96 -11.33 18.24 -2.33
CA ASP A 96 -12.45 17.33 -2.63
C ASP A 96 -12.03 15.95 -3.19
N ALA A 97 -10.76 15.58 -3.03
CA ALA A 97 -10.23 14.29 -3.48
C ALA A 97 -10.67 13.15 -2.56
N SER A 98 -11.12 12.05 -3.16
CA SER A 98 -11.41 10.78 -2.50
C SER A 98 -10.12 10.07 -2.03
N TYR A 99 -10.24 8.98 -1.24
CA TYR A 99 -9.05 8.19 -0.89
C TYR A 99 -8.41 7.54 -2.12
N SER A 100 -9.20 6.99 -3.05
CA SER A 100 -8.69 6.40 -4.28
C SER A 100 -7.88 7.42 -5.11
N GLN A 101 -8.39 8.65 -5.23
CA GLN A 101 -7.70 9.73 -5.91
C GLN A 101 -6.42 10.18 -5.19
N ARG A 102 -6.44 10.24 -3.85
CA ARG A 102 -5.25 10.57 -3.04
C ARG A 102 -4.16 9.52 -3.18
N TYR A 103 -4.50 8.23 -3.13
CA TYR A 103 -3.54 7.15 -3.37
C TYR A 103 -2.99 7.21 -4.80
N ALA A 104 -3.82 7.51 -5.80
CA ALA A 104 -3.37 7.64 -7.17
C ALA A 104 -2.37 8.81 -7.33
N LEU A 105 -2.69 9.97 -6.77
CA LEU A 105 -1.81 11.14 -6.77
C LEU A 105 -0.50 10.85 -6.05
N PHE A 106 -0.56 10.17 -4.90
CA PHE A 106 0.60 9.76 -4.14
C PHE A 106 1.51 8.83 -4.96
N CYS A 107 0.97 7.75 -5.55
CA CYS A 107 1.74 6.80 -6.36
C CYS A 107 2.39 7.47 -7.57
N GLN A 108 1.70 8.41 -8.22
CA GLN A 108 2.26 9.19 -9.33
C GLN A 108 3.44 10.05 -8.86
N ARG A 109 3.31 10.73 -7.72
CA ARG A 109 4.38 11.56 -7.16
C ARG A 109 5.58 10.75 -6.73
N LEU A 110 5.39 9.57 -6.12
CA LEU A 110 6.50 8.66 -5.80
C LEU A 110 7.39 8.34 -7.01
N ALA A 111 6.78 8.12 -8.19
CA ALA A 111 7.52 7.90 -9.42
C ALA A 111 8.16 9.20 -9.96
N LEU A 112 7.41 10.29 -10.01
CA LEU A 112 7.90 11.59 -10.51
C LEU A 112 9.06 12.14 -9.68
N ASP A 113 9.01 11.97 -8.36
CA ASP A 113 10.03 12.38 -7.40
C ASP A 113 11.21 11.40 -7.35
N ARG A 114 11.17 10.33 -8.17
CA ARG A 114 12.19 9.28 -8.28
C ARG A 114 12.48 8.54 -6.97
N LEU A 115 11.51 8.49 -6.07
CA LEU A 115 11.58 7.63 -4.89
C LEU A 115 11.43 6.16 -5.29
N TYR A 116 10.57 5.91 -6.29
CA TYR A 116 10.37 4.61 -6.92
C TYR A 116 10.55 4.72 -8.42
N ASP A 117 11.02 3.66 -9.08
CA ASP A 117 11.16 3.61 -10.54
C ASP A 117 9.80 3.34 -11.21
N VAL A 118 8.93 2.56 -10.55
CA VAL A 118 7.59 2.24 -11.05
C VAL A 118 6.60 2.07 -9.90
N THR A 119 5.36 2.53 -10.10
CA THR A 119 4.29 2.40 -9.10
C THR A 119 3.02 1.82 -9.73
N CYS A 120 2.28 1.05 -8.96
CA CYS A 120 1.02 0.41 -9.35
C CYS A 120 0.00 0.58 -8.23
N LEU A 121 -1.21 1.00 -8.59
CA LEU A 121 -2.33 1.09 -7.67
C LEU A 121 -3.49 0.27 -8.23
N THR A 122 -3.79 -0.82 -7.55
CA THR A 122 -4.85 -1.74 -7.91
C THR A 122 -5.98 -1.61 -6.91
N LEU A 123 -7.19 -1.39 -7.39
CA LEU A 123 -8.42 -1.44 -6.60
C LEU A 123 -9.08 -2.80 -6.83
N ALA A 124 -9.49 -3.48 -5.76
CA ALA A 124 -10.17 -4.77 -5.87
C ALA A 124 -11.36 -4.86 -4.92
N THR A 125 -12.52 -5.29 -5.42
CA THR A 125 -13.67 -5.53 -4.56
C THR A 125 -13.43 -6.76 -3.69
N ASN A 126 -13.89 -6.70 -2.44
CA ASN A 126 -13.83 -7.82 -1.51
C ASN A 126 -15.08 -8.70 -1.65
N SER A 127 -15.13 -9.44 -2.76
CA SER A 127 -16.23 -10.34 -3.15
C SER A 127 -15.68 -11.57 -3.86
N THR A 128 -16.44 -12.67 -3.86
CA THR A 128 -16.06 -13.91 -4.56
C THR A 128 -15.79 -13.67 -6.04
N GLU A 129 -16.67 -12.90 -6.68
CA GLU A 129 -16.41 -12.32 -8.00
C GLU A 129 -15.76 -10.96 -7.79
N THR A 130 -14.44 -10.92 -7.74
CA THR A 130 -13.68 -9.68 -7.53
C THR A 130 -13.58 -8.89 -8.82
N VAL A 131 -13.83 -7.58 -8.73
CA VAL A 131 -13.60 -6.63 -9.82
C VAL A 131 -12.30 -5.91 -9.53
N VAL A 132 -11.36 -6.01 -10.46
CA VAL A 132 -10.05 -5.38 -10.37
C VAL A 132 -10.00 -4.18 -11.32
N THR A 133 -9.65 -3.01 -10.78
CA THR A 133 -9.53 -1.77 -11.56
C THR A 133 -8.24 -1.03 -11.23
N HIS A 134 -7.84 -0.13 -12.12
CA HIS A 134 -6.68 0.75 -11.95
C HIS A 134 -7.16 2.19 -12.17
N PRO A 135 -6.84 3.13 -11.27
CA PRO A 135 -7.42 4.47 -11.31
C PRO A 135 -6.76 5.39 -12.35
N ALA A 136 -5.62 4.99 -12.92
CA ALA A 136 -4.96 5.71 -14.00
C ALA A 136 -4.11 4.76 -14.86
N PRO A 137 -3.99 4.99 -16.19
CA PRO A 137 -3.12 4.21 -17.07
C PRO A 137 -1.61 4.28 -16.77
N VAL A 138 -1.17 5.18 -15.90
CA VAL A 138 0.24 5.20 -15.46
C VAL A 138 0.47 4.30 -14.24
N LEU A 139 -0.61 3.87 -13.58
CA LEU A 139 -0.60 3.06 -12.36
C LEU A 139 -1.14 1.64 -12.59
N ASP A 140 -1.24 1.23 -13.85
CA ASP A 140 -1.74 -0.09 -14.20
C ASP A 140 -0.69 -1.19 -13.95
N PHE A 141 -1.18 -2.40 -13.75
CA PHE A 141 -0.33 -3.56 -13.47
C PHE A 141 0.51 -4.02 -14.67
N GLU A 142 0.04 -3.87 -15.90
CA GLU A 142 0.78 -4.30 -17.09
C GLU A 142 2.06 -3.48 -17.26
N ARG A 143 1.97 -2.16 -17.06
CA ARG A 143 3.11 -1.24 -17.06
C ARG A 143 4.08 -1.53 -15.92
N PHE A 144 3.56 -1.87 -14.74
CA PHE A 144 4.37 -2.29 -13.60
C PHE A 144 5.15 -3.57 -13.88
N ALA A 145 4.46 -4.59 -14.39
CA ALA A 145 5.06 -5.86 -14.79
C ALA A 145 6.10 -5.67 -15.91
N ALA A 146 5.82 -4.83 -16.90
CA ALA A 146 6.74 -4.53 -17.99
C ALA A 146 8.05 -3.89 -17.49
N HIS A 147 8.01 -3.01 -16.48
CA HIS A 147 9.23 -2.47 -15.86
C HIS A 147 10.05 -3.54 -15.16
N LEU A 148 9.40 -4.42 -14.39
CA LEU A 148 10.06 -5.53 -13.72
C LEU A 148 10.72 -6.48 -14.74
N GLN A 149 9.98 -6.88 -15.76
CA GLN A 149 10.47 -7.76 -16.83
C GLN A 149 11.66 -7.11 -17.56
N GLY A 150 11.54 -5.85 -17.97
CA GLY A 150 12.61 -5.13 -18.65
C GLY A 150 13.88 -5.01 -17.79
N HIS A 151 13.73 -4.80 -16.48
CA HIS A 151 14.86 -4.79 -15.57
C HIS A 151 15.52 -6.17 -15.47
N VAL A 152 14.76 -7.23 -15.22
CA VAL A 152 15.29 -8.61 -15.10
C VAL A 152 15.99 -9.06 -16.39
N SER A 153 15.38 -8.82 -17.55
CA SER A 153 15.98 -9.12 -18.85
C SER A 153 17.29 -8.36 -19.12
N GLY A 154 17.53 -7.24 -18.42
CA GLY A 154 18.81 -6.54 -18.46
C GLY A 154 19.95 -7.25 -17.73
N PHE A 155 19.65 -8.12 -16.74
CA PHE A 155 20.63 -8.85 -15.95
C PHE A 155 20.82 -10.30 -16.38
N VAL A 156 19.77 -10.94 -16.91
CA VAL A 156 19.85 -12.30 -17.42
C VAL A 156 20.36 -12.25 -18.86
N ARG A 157 21.68 -12.38 -19.03
CA ARG A 157 22.34 -12.65 -20.31
C ARG A 157 22.92 -14.05 -20.31
#